data_AF-A0AAJ6BHC9-F1
#
_entry.id   AF-A0AAJ6BHC9-F1
#
_cell.length_a   1.000
_cell.length_b   1.000
_cell.length_c   1.000
_cell.angle_alpha   90.00
_cell.angle_beta   90.00
_cell.angle_gamma   90.00
#
_symmetry.space_group_name_H-M   'P 1'
#
loop_
_entity.id
_entity.type
_entity.pdbx_description
1 polymer ?
#
loop_
_entity_poly.entity_id
_entity_poly.type
_entity_poly.pdbx_seq_one_letter_code
_entity_poly.pdbx_strand_id
1 'polypeptide(L)'
;MSANKMYSIPDRFRRIENLHIFFWLLKDICWCMTWRTLGIIMLIPTLTVAILITWQTRKLKAELFHNLAVAFWICANGYWMIIEFFGYDEQLRIFTVIPFSIGLFFIVIYYVYVRPREMRKEKLVTISVEVPETTLQVAQSA
;
A
#
# COMPACT_ATOMS: atom_id res chain seq x y z
N MET A 1 27.41 12.82 11.81
CA MET A 1 27.24 11.87 10.68
C MET A 1 25.79 11.43 10.67
N SER A 2 25.03 11.76 9.61
CA SER A 2 23.63 11.32 9.47
C SER A 2 23.61 9.79 9.45
N ALA A 3 23.01 9.17 10.46
CA ALA A 3 22.80 7.73 10.48
C ALA A 3 21.92 7.37 9.28
N ASN A 4 22.53 6.86 8.22
CA ASN A 4 21.81 6.31 7.07
C ASN A 4 20.92 5.18 7.59
N LYS A 5 19.62 5.47 7.76
CA LYS A 5 18.61 4.47 8.07
C LYS A 5 18.56 3.50 6.89
N MET A 6 19.33 2.41 6.98
CA MET A 6 19.38 1.42 5.92
C MET A 6 18.02 0.72 5.86
N TYR A 7 17.23 1.06 4.84
CA TYR A 7 15.93 0.45 4.63
C TYR A 7 16.12 -0.96 4.06
N SER A 8 16.07 -1.97 4.93
CA SER A 8 16.18 -3.38 4.53
C SER A 8 14.80 -4.02 4.49
N ILE A 9 14.23 -4.19 3.30
CA ILE A 9 13.03 -5.02 3.10
C ILE A 9 13.47 -6.49 3.06
N PRO A 10 12.89 -7.39 3.87
CA PRO A 10 13.24 -8.81 3.81
C PRO A 10 12.95 -9.42 2.43
N ASP A 11 13.86 -10.25 1.91
CA ASP A 11 13.78 -10.82 0.55
C ASP A 11 12.48 -11.57 0.23
N ARG A 12 11.81 -12.13 1.26
CA ARG A 12 10.51 -12.80 1.07
C ARG A 12 9.44 -11.83 0.56
N PHE A 13 9.42 -10.59 1.02
CA PHE A 13 8.44 -9.59 0.56
C PHE A 13 8.66 -9.26 -0.91
N ARG A 14 9.93 -9.06 -1.31
CA ARG A 14 10.29 -8.79 -2.71
C ARG A 14 9.84 -9.90 -3.67
N ARG A 15 9.97 -11.17 -3.26
CA ARG A 15 9.51 -12.30 -4.09
C ARG A 15 7.99 -12.30 -4.28
N ILE A 16 7.23 -12.01 -3.22
CA ILE A 16 5.76 -11.98 -3.27
C ILE A 16 5.29 -10.77 -4.09
N GLU A 17 5.91 -9.61 -3.96
CA GLU A 17 5.65 -8.43 -4.79
C GLU A 17 5.93 -8.69 -6.28
N ASN A 18 7.06 -9.31 -6.61
CA ASN A 18 7.36 -9.68 -7.99
C ASN A 18 6.33 -10.66 -8.56
N LEU A 19 5.93 -11.65 -7.76
CA LEU A 19 4.91 -12.63 -8.15
C LEU A 19 3.53 -11.96 -8.32
N HIS A 20 3.23 -10.97 -7.49
CA HIS A 20 2.01 -10.17 -7.59
C HIS A 20 1.93 -9.41 -8.91
N ILE A 21 3.01 -8.71 -9.28
CA ILE A 21 3.12 -7.98 -10.55
C ILE A 21 2.95 -8.95 -11.73
N PHE A 22 3.55 -10.14 -11.65
CA PHE A 22 3.39 -11.16 -12.67
C PHE A 22 1.92 -11.59 -12.85
N PHE A 23 1.21 -11.93 -11.78
CA PHE A 23 -0.21 -12.30 -11.86
C PHE A 23 -1.08 -11.15 -12.36
N TRP A 24 -0.76 -9.92 -11.93
CA TRP A 24 -1.46 -8.73 -12.39
C TRP A 24 -1.32 -8.55 -13.90
N LEU A 25 -0.11 -8.56 -14.45
CA LEU A 25 0.11 -8.44 -15.89
C LEU A 25 -0.59 -9.55 -16.66
N LEU A 26 -0.57 -10.79 -16.16
CA LEU A 26 -1.23 -11.91 -16.81
C LEU A 26 -2.75 -11.72 -16.87
N LYS A 27 -3.39 -11.25 -15.77
CA LYS A 27 -4.83 -10.95 -15.80
C LYS A 27 -5.14 -9.82 -16.79
N ASP A 28 -4.32 -8.76 -16.81
CA ASP A 28 -4.58 -7.59 -17.65
C ASP A 28 -4.38 -7.93 -19.14
N ILE A 29 -3.46 -8.84 -19.48
CA ILE A 29 -3.36 -9.41 -20.84
C ILE A 29 -4.64 -10.18 -21.21
N CYS A 30 -5.16 -11.02 -20.31
CA CYS A 30 -6.44 -11.70 -20.53
C CYS A 30 -7.60 -10.70 -20.73
N TRP A 31 -7.58 -9.57 -20.03
CA TRP A 31 -8.56 -8.50 -20.20
C TRP A 31 -8.43 -7.83 -21.57
N CYS A 32 -7.23 -7.42 -21.99
CA CYS A 32 -7.00 -6.83 -23.31
C CYS A 32 -7.40 -7.76 -24.46
N MET A 33 -7.19 -9.07 -24.31
CA MET A 33 -7.60 -10.08 -25.29
C MET A 33 -9.09 -10.47 -25.18
N THR A 34 -9.83 -9.84 -24.26
CA THR A 34 -11.25 -10.11 -23.98
C THR A 34 -11.53 -11.59 -23.63
N TRP A 35 -10.57 -12.27 -23.02
CA TRP A 35 -10.71 -13.65 -22.56
C TRP A 35 -11.50 -13.71 -21.25
N ARG A 36 -12.85 -13.65 -21.36
CA ARG A 36 -13.77 -13.55 -20.21
C ARG A 36 -13.48 -14.55 -19.08
N THR A 37 -13.43 -15.84 -19.41
CA THR A 37 -13.27 -16.91 -18.41
C THR A 37 -11.89 -16.83 -17.75
N LEU A 38 -10.82 -16.66 -18.53
CA LEU A 38 -9.46 -16.62 -18.01
C LEU A 38 -9.20 -15.35 -17.20
N GLY A 39 -9.71 -14.19 -17.63
CA GLY A 39 -9.60 -12.93 -16.90
C GLY A 39 -10.26 -12.99 -15.53
N ILE A 40 -11.48 -13.55 -15.43
CA ILE A 40 -12.18 -13.71 -14.15
C ILE A 40 -11.44 -14.70 -13.24
N ILE A 41 -10.97 -15.83 -13.78
CA ILE A 41 -10.19 -16.80 -13.01
C ILE A 41 -8.90 -16.17 -12.48
N MET A 42 -8.20 -15.36 -13.30
CA MET A 42 -6.95 -14.69 -12.91
C MET A 42 -7.17 -13.53 -11.93
N LEU A 43 -8.36 -12.96 -11.83
CA LEU A 43 -8.68 -11.95 -10.82
C LEU A 43 -8.52 -12.52 -9.40
N ILE A 44 -8.88 -13.79 -9.18
CA ILE A 44 -8.80 -14.46 -7.89
C ILE A 44 -7.36 -14.50 -7.36
N PRO A 45 -6.38 -15.14 -8.03
CA PRO A 45 -5.00 -15.19 -7.54
C PRO A 45 -4.38 -13.78 -7.43
N THR A 46 -4.71 -12.85 -8.35
CA THR A 46 -4.19 -11.48 -8.29
C THR A 46 -4.64 -10.76 -7.02
N LEU A 47 -5.94 -10.84 -6.70
CA LEU A 47 -6.52 -10.22 -5.51
C LEU A 47 -6.04 -10.92 -4.23
N THR A 48 -5.96 -12.26 -4.23
CA THR A 48 -5.43 -13.02 -3.10
C THR A 48 -4.01 -12.58 -2.75
N VAL A 49 -3.11 -12.47 -3.74
CA VAL A 49 -1.74 -12.03 -3.48
C VAL A 49 -1.68 -10.58 -3.00
N ALA A 50 -2.50 -9.67 -3.55
CA ALA A 50 -2.59 -8.29 -3.07
C ALA A 50 -2.98 -8.20 -1.58
N ILE A 51 -3.97 -9.00 -1.17
CA ILE A 51 -4.43 -9.07 0.23
C ILE A 51 -3.34 -9.70 1.12
N LEU A 52 -2.67 -10.75 0.66
CA LEU A 52 -1.57 -11.39 1.39
C LEU A 52 -0.42 -10.40 1.64
N ILE A 53 -0.01 -9.62 0.63
CA ILE A 53 1.01 -8.58 0.77
C ILE A 53 0.57 -7.56 1.83
N THR A 54 -0.66 -7.06 1.72
CA THR A 54 -1.23 -6.08 2.65
C THR A 54 -1.24 -6.61 4.09
N TRP A 55 -1.61 -7.88 4.29
CA TRP A 55 -1.62 -8.51 5.60
C TRP A 55 -0.21 -8.68 6.17
N GLN A 56 0.75 -9.06 5.32
CA GLN A 56 2.13 -9.30 5.74
C GLN A 56 2.84 -8.00 6.13
N THR A 57 2.59 -6.90 5.41
CA THR A 57 3.20 -5.59 5.67
C THR A 57 2.47 -4.77 6.75
N ARG A 58 1.46 -5.33 7.44
CA ARG A 58 0.69 -4.64 8.49
C ARG A 58 1.51 -3.99 9.62
N LYS A 59 2.74 -4.47 9.83
CA LYS A 59 3.66 -3.93 10.85
C LYS A 59 4.34 -2.63 10.39
N LEU A 60 4.44 -2.40 9.08
CA LEU A 60 5.02 -1.22 8.46
C LEU A 60 3.88 -0.33 7.94
N LYS A 61 3.60 0.76 8.66
CA LYS A 61 2.46 1.62 8.32
C LYS A 61 2.56 2.18 6.90
N ALA A 62 3.75 2.63 6.51
CA ALA A 62 4.02 3.13 5.16
C ALA A 62 3.58 2.13 4.08
N GLU A 63 4.10 0.91 4.16
CA GLU A 63 3.78 -0.16 3.22
C GLU A 63 2.32 -0.59 3.30
N LEU A 64 1.73 -0.63 4.50
CA LEU A 64 0.33 -0.99 4.69
C LEU A 64 -0.62 -0.06 3.92
N PHE A 65 -0.44 1.26 4.02
CA PHE A 65 -1.32 2.22 3.33
C PHE A 65 -1.17 2.13 1.81
N HIS A 66 0.06 1.93 1.30
CA HIS A 66 0.31 1.74 -0.12
C HIS A 66 -0.28 0.43 -0.64
N ASN A 67 -0.05 -0.67 0.08
CA ASN A 67 -0.55 -1.99 -0.32
C ASN A 67 -2.08 -2.05 -0.26
N LEU A 68 -2.69 -1.37 0.71
CA LEU A 68 -4.14 -1.24 0.78
C LEU A 68 -4.69 -0.43 -0.41
N ALA A 69 -4.02 0.65 -0.79
CA ALA A 69 -4.40 1.42 -1.97
C ALA A 69 -4.31 0.59 -3.26
N VAL A 70 -3.25 -0.20 -3.43
CA VAL A 70 -3.09 -1.13 -4.55
C VAL A 70 -4.17 -2.21 -4.53
N ALA A 71 -4.51 -2.77 -3.37
CA ALA A 71 -5.58 -3.76 -3.24
C ALA A 71 -6.95 -3.19 -3.68
N PHE A 72 -7.30 -1.98 -3.24
CA PHE A 72 -8.53 -1.31 -3.67
C PHE A 72 -8.53 -0.94 -5.16
N TRP A 73 -7.38 -0.55 -5.71
CA TRP A 73 -7.23 -0.35 -7.14
C TRP A 73 -7.49 -1.66 -7.90
N ILE A 74 -6.91 -2.79 -7.47
CA ILE A 74 -7.15 -4.09 -8.12
C ILE A 74 -8.63 -4.49 -8.04
N CYS A 75 -9.30 -4.23 -6.93
CA CYS A 75 -10.76 -4.41 -6.82
C CYS A 75 -11.52 -3.54 -7.83
N ALA A 76 -11.15 -2.27 -7.98
CA ALA A 76 -11.75 -1.36 -8.96
C ALA A 76 -11.55 -1.87 -10.39
N ASN A 77 -10.32 -2.31 -10.69
CA ASN A 77 -9.93 -2.86 -11.99
C ASN A 77 -10.69 -4.15 -12.30
N GLY A 78 -10.79 -5.06 -11.32
CA GLY A 78 -11.56 -6.29 -11.44
C GLY A 78 -13.05 -6.03 -11.65
N TYR A 79 -13.62 -5.07 -10.91
CA TYR A 79 -15.02 -4.67 -11.11
C TYR A 79 -15.25 -4.11 -12.51
N TRP A 80 -14.36 -3.22 -13.00
CA TRP A 80 -14.44 -2.68 -14.36
C TRP A 80 -14.36 -3.78 -15.43
N MET A 81 -13.38 -4.67 -15.31
CA MET A 81 -13.24 -5.82 -16.22
C MET A 81 -14.52 -6.68 -16.24
N ILE A 82 -15.12 -6.95 -15.08
CA ILE A 82 -16.35 -7.73 -14.98
C ILE A 82 -17.50 -7.01 -15.70
N ILE A 83 -17.78 -5.74 -15.39
CA ILE A 83 -18.90 -5.02 -16.04
C ILE A 83 -18.74 -4.93 -17.56
N GLU A 84 -17.50 -4.81 -18.05
CA GLU A 84 -17.19 -4.78 -19.47
C GLU A 84 -17.43 -6.14 -20.13
N PHE A 85 -17.00 -7.23 -19.48
CA PHE A 85 -17.30 -8.59 -19.96
C PHE A 85 -18.79 -8.89 -20.00
N PHE A 86 -19.60 -8.33 -19.10
CA PHE A 86 -21.05 -8.51 -19.11
C PHE A 86 -21.79 -7.47 -19.97
N GLY A 87 -21.10 -6.50 -20.56
CA GLY A 87 -21.69 -5.50 -21.45
C GLY A 87 -22.52 -4.41 -20.73
N TYR A 88 -22.38 -4.24 -19.42
CA TYR A 88 -23.08 -3.20 -18.63
C TYR A 88 -22.25 -1.92 -18.45
N ASP A 89 -21.23 -1.75 -19.28
CA ASP A 89 -20.21 -0.75 -19.13
C ASP A 89 -20.76 0.70 -19.19
N GLU A 90 -21.72 1.00 -20.07
CA GLU A 90 -22.32 2.35 -20.16
C GLU A 90 -23.03 2.80 -18.86
N GLN A 91 -23.59 1.87 -18.09
CA GLN A 91 -24.40 2.19 -16.91
C GLN A 91 -23.61 2.06 -15.61
N LEU A 92 -22.73 1.05 -15.53
CA LEU A 92 -22.09 0.67 -14.27
C LEU A 92 -20.64 1.15 -14.14
N ARG A 93 -20.02 1.64 -15.22
CA ARG A 93 -18.62 2.10 -15.19
C ARG A 93 -18.40 3.21 -14.18
N ILE A 94 -19.37 4.09 -13.94
CA ILE A 94 -19.19 5.19 -12.98
C ILE A 94 -18.99 4.67 -11.53
N PHE A 95 -19.53 3.49 -11.20
CA PHE A 95 -19.33 2.90 -9.88
C PHE A 95 -17.90 2.38 -9.68
N THR A 96 -17.11 2.18 -10.74
CA THR A 96 -15.68 1.83 -10.63
C THR A 96 -14.89 2.94 -9.92
N VAL A 97 -15.34 4.19 -9.99
CA VAL A 97 -14.70 5.35 -9.36
C VAL A 97 -14.72 5.24 -7.83
N ILE A 98 -15.69 4.53 -7.25
CA ILE A 98 -15.81 4.36 -5.79
C ILE A 98 -14.57 3.65 -5.21
N PRO A 99 -14.22 2.41 -5.62
CA PRO A 99 -13.03 1.74 -5.12
C PRO A 99 -11.73 2.45 -5.53
N PHE A 100 -11.68 3.11 -6.69
CA PHE A 100 -10.53 3.98 -7.05
C PHE A 100 -10.34 5.13 -6.06
N SER A 101 -11.43 5.80 -5.68
CA SER A 101 -11.41 6.92 -4.75
C SER A 101 -11.00 6.48 -3.35
N ILE A 102 -11.44 5.28 -2.93
CA ILE A 102 -11.02 4.67 -1.66
C ILE A 102 -9.51 4.38 -1.68
N GLY A 103 -8.98 3.82 -2.76
CA GLY A 103 -7.54 3.58 -2.90
C GLY A 103 -6.74 4.89 -2.84
N LEU A 104 -7.18 5.92 -3.56
CA LEU A 104 -6.57 7.25 -3.54
C LEU A 104 -6.61 7.87 -2.14
N PHE A 105 -7.74 7.74 -1.44
CA PHE A 105 -7.91 8.25 -0.09
C PHE A 105 -6.89 7.67 0.91
N PHE A 106 -6.56 6.37 0.81
CA PHE A 106 -5.53 5.76 1.66
C PHE A 106 -4.14 6.37 1.43
N ILE A 107 -3.77 6.62 0.17
CA ILE A 107 -2.48 7.27 -0.17
C ILE A 107 -2.47 8.71 0.37
N VAL A 108 -3.53 9.47 0.12
CA VAL A 108 -3.62 10.87 0.57
C VAL A 108 -3.53 10.96 2.09
N ILE A 109 -4.27 10.12 2.83
CA ILE A 109 -4.18 10.08 4.30
C ILE A 109 -2.76 9.78 4.76
N TYR A 110 -2.09 8.83 4.12
CA TYR A 110 -0.74 8.46 4.50
C TYR A 110 0.21 9.65 4.39
N TYR A 111 0.22 10.35 3.27
CA TYR A 111 1.13 11.46 3.04
C TYR A 111 0.76 12.73 3.80
N VAL A 112 -0.53 13.04 3.95
CA VAL A 112 -1.00 14.28 4.58
C VAL A 112 -1.05 14.18 6.11
N TYR A 113 -1.43 13.03 6.67
CA TYR A 113 -1.64 12.90 8.11
C TYR A 113 -0.65 11.95 8.80
N VAL A 114 -0.34 10.79 8.22
CA VAL A 114 0.46 9.76 8.90
C VAL A 114 1.94 10.11 8.88
N ARG A 115 2.51 10.40 7.70
CA ARG A 115 3.93 10.73 7.53
C ARG A 115 4.38 11.93 8.38
N PRO A 116 3.64 13.06 8.45
CA PRO A 116 4.06 14.19 9.29
C PRO A 116 4.02 13.87 10.79
N ARG A 117 3.10 12.99 11.22
CA ARG A 117 3.02 12.54 12.61
C ARG A 117 4.19 11.64 12.99
N GLU A 118 4.62 10.77 12.09
CA GLU A 118 5.82 9.93 12.30
C GLU A 118 7.07 10.80 12.40
N MET A 119 7.24 11.77 11.49
CA MET A 119 8.35 12.71 11.55
C MET A 119 8.37 13.57 12.82
N ARG A 120 7.20 14.02 13.32
CA ARG A 120 7.11 14.75 14.60
C ARG A 120 7.51 13.87 15.78
N LYS A 121 7.06 12.61 15.81
CA LYS A 121 7.43 11.67 16.89
C LYS A 121 8.93 11.37 16.90
N GLU A 122 9.52 11.12 15.74
CA GLU A 122 10.97 10.92 15.63
C GLU A 122 11.75 12.14 16.15
N LYS A 123 11.36 13.36 15.74
CA LYS A 123 11.97 14.59 16.26
C LYS A 123 11.84 14.73 17.78
N LEU A 124 10.67 14.44 18.36
CA LEU A 124 10.47 14.50 19.80
C LEU A 124 11.32 13.48 20.57
N VAL A 125 11.44 12.26 20.05
CA VAL A 125 12.29 11.22 20.64
C VAL A 125 13.76 11.64 20.58
N THR A 126 14.24 12.15 19.44
CA THR A 126 15.61 12.67 19.32
C THR A 126 15.86 13.80 20.32
N ILE A 127 14.95 14.79 20.42
CA ILE A 127 15.07 15.89 21.40
C ILE A 127 15.14 15.35 22.83
N SER A 128 14.34 14.34 23.21
CA SER A 128 14.37 13.75 24.56
C SER A 128 15.64 12.97 24.88
N VAL A 129 16.27 12.36 23.87
CA VAL A 129 17.55 11.63 24.01
C VAL A 129 18.74 12.59 24.01
N GLU A 130 18.62 13.71 23.29
CA GLU A 130 19.65 14.73 23.14
C GLU A 130 19.58 15.81 24.25
N VAL A 131 18.64 15.69 25.21
CA VAL A 131 18.68 16.47 26.46
C VAL A 131 20.01 16.16 27.13
N PRO A 132 20.93 17.14 27.20
CA PRO A 132 22.33 16.85 27.46
C PRO A 132 22.50 16.43 28.93
N GLU A 133 23.40 15.47 29.18
CA GLU A 133 23.79 15.03 30.54
C GLU A 133 24.14 16.21 31.46
N THR A 134 24.54 17.36 30.89
CA THR A 134 24.77 18.61 31.62
C THR A 134 23.53 19.13 32.35
N THR A 135 22.31 18.97 31.80
CA THR A 135 21.07 19.34 32.51
C THR A 135 20.72 18.36 33.64
N LEU A 136 21.07 17.07 33.50
CA LEU A 136 20.92 16.09 34.57
C LEU A 136 21.95 16.32 35.69
N GLN A 137 23.19 16.67 35.35
CA GLN A 137 24.22 17.02 36.32
C GLN A 137 23.89 18.29 37.09
N VAL A 138 23.40 19.34 36.41
CA VAL A 138 22.98 20.60 37.07
C VAL A 138 21.81 20.38 38.02
N ALA A 139 20.87 19.49 37.68
CA ALA A 139 19.74 19.13 38.54
C ALA A 139 20.12 18.21 39.72
N GLN A 140 21.23 17.45 39.61
CA GLN A 140 21.75 16.61 40.70
C GLN A 140 22.74 17.35 41.62
N SER A 141 23.27 18.49 41.17
CA SER A 141 24.16 19.38 41.96
C SER A 141 23.43 20.53 42.66
N ALA A 142 22.11 20.62 42.53
CA ALA A 142 21.24 21.59 43.22
C ALA A 142 20.43 20.89 44.33
#